data_AF-A0A920THJ4-F1
#
_entry.id   AF-A0A920THJ4-F1
#
_cell.length_a   1.000
_cell.length_b   1.000
_cell.length_c   1.000
_cell.angle_alpha   90.00
_cell.angle_beta   90.00
_cell.angle_gamma   90.00
#
_symmetry.space_group_name_H-M   'P 1'
#
loop_
_entity.id
_entity.type
_entity.pdbx_description
1 polymer ?
#
loop_
_entity_poly.entity_id
_entity_poly.type
_entity_poly.pdbx_seq_one_letter_code
_entity_poly.pdbx_strand_id
1 'polypeptide(L)' 'MNALGYLKVKSRKTLDEWYAKNASNIPIGRFGEAEEVADLIVFLASDRASYITGTAINVDGGSSAVT' A
#
# COMPACT_ATOMS: atom_id res chain seq x y z
N MET A 1 -39.43 -5.30 12.30
CA MET A 1 -38.06 -5.16 11.75
C MET A 1 -38.22 -4.76 10.28
N ASN A 2 -37.77 -3.57 9.86
CA ASN A 2 -37.93 -3.11 8.48
C ASN A 2 -36.57 -2.92 7.78
N ALA A 3 -36.57 -3.16 6.47
CA ALA A 3 -35.40 -3.26 5.60
C ALA A 3 -34.59 -1.97 5.39
N LEU A 4 -34.85 -0.92 6.19
CA LEU A 4 -34.18 0.39 6.11
C LEU A 4 -32.82 0.42 6.83
N GLY A 5 -32.47 -0.61 7.60
CA GLY A 5 -31.19 -0.70 8.30
C GLY A 5 -29.97 -1.04 7.42
N TYR A 6 -30.16 -1.42 6.14
CA TYR A 6 -29.09 -1.91 5.27
C TYR A 6 -28.46 -0.86 4.34
N LEU A 7 -29.01 0.34 4.24
CA LEU A 7 -28.38 1.43 3.47
C LEU A 7 -27.44 2.24 4.37
N LYS A 8 -26.30 1.63 4.71
CA LYS A 8 -25.12 2.37 5.19
C LYS A 8 -24.68 3.30 4.05
N VAL A 9 -25.06 4.57 4.15
CA VAL A 9 -24.59 5.64 3.24
C VAL A 9 -23.06 5.56 3.18
N LYS A 10 -22.51 5.29 1.98
CA LYS A 10 -21.06 5.31 1.69
C LYS A 10 -20.48 6.61 2.26
N SER A 11 -19.50 6.49 3.15
CA SER A 11 -18.86 7.64 3.80
C SER A 11 -18.40 8.66 2.76
N ARG A 12 -18.86 9.90 2.87
CA ARG A 12 -18.54 11.03 1.99
C ARG A 12 -17.21 11.67 2.40
N LYS A 13 -16.16 10.86 2.53
CA LYS A 13 -14.82 11.35 2.87
C LYS A 13 -14.06 11.70 1.61
N THR A 14 -13.23 12.74 1.68
CA THR A 14 -12.27 13.01 0.60
C THR A 14 -11.20 11.94 0.58
N LEU A 15 -10.47 11.85 -0.54
CA LEU A 15 -9.36 10.93 -0.67
C LEU A 15 -8.26 11.22 0.37
N ASP A 16 -7.97 12.50 0.60
CA ASP A 16 -6.97 12.94 1.59
C ASP A 16 -7.36 12.60 3.03
N GLU A 17 -8.64 12.79 3.39
CA GLU A 17 -9.14 12.39 4.72
C GLU A 17 -9.05 10.87 4.93
N TRP A 18 -9.23 10.11 3.85
CA TRP A 18 -9.07 8.68 3.89
C TRP A 18 -7.59 8.31 4.05
N TYR A 19 -6.68 8.92 3.29
CA TYR A 19 -5.24 8.68 3.41
C TYR A 19 -4.74 9.04 4.81
N ALA A 20 -5.05 10.24 5.31
CA ALA A 20 -4.62 10.70 6.63
C ALA A 20 -5.11 9.76 7.75
N LYS A 21 -6.36 9.27 7.66
CA LYS A 21 -6.90 8.34 8.64
C LYS A 21 -6.22 6.97 8.62
N ASN A 22 -5.87 6.46 7.44
CA ASN A 22 -5.39 5.09 7.29
C ASN A 22 -3.86 4.97 7.29
N ALA A 23 -3.14 6.08 7.12
CA ALA A 23 -1.67 6.12 7.13
C ALA A 23 -1.08 5.57 8.44
N SER A 24 -1.76 5.76 9.57
CA SER A 24 -1.33 5.25 10.88
C SER A 24 -1.33 3.72 10.99
N ASN A 25 -2.01 3.02 10.08
CA ASN A 25 -2.03 1.55 10.05
C ASN A 25 -0.82 0.98 9.28
N ILE A 26 -0.07 1.83 8.58
CA ILE A 26 1.16 1.45 7.89
C ILE A 26 2.31 1.74 8.86
N PRO A 27 3.23 0.80 9.12
CA PRO A 27 4.29 1.00 10.12
C PRO A 27 5.20 2.22 9.86
N ILE A 28 5.51 2.53 8.59
CA ILE A 28 6.25 3.75 8.24
C ILE A 28 5.42 5.05 8.38
N GLY A 29 4.12 4.94 8.68
CA GLY A 29 3.24 6.06 8.99
C GLY A 29 2.74 6.86 7.79
N ARG A 30 2.93 6.36 6.55
CA ARG A 30 2.43 6.97 5.32
C ARG A 30 2.17 5.95 4.24
N PHE A 31 1.39 6.35 3.24
CA PHE A 31 1.27 5.59 1.99
C PHE A 31 2.55 5.73 1.17
N GLY A 32 2.85 4.70 0.39
CA GLY A 32 3.91 4.73 -0.60
C GLY A 32 3.52 5.56 -1.81
N GLU A 33 4.51 6.20 -2.42
CA GLU A 33 4.37 6.90 -3.69
C GLU A 33 4.67 5.94 -4.86
N ALA A 34 4.12 6.23 -6.04
CA ALA A 34 4.30 5.38 -7.21
C ALA A 34 5.79 5.26 -7.61
N GLU A 35 6.54 6.34 -7.41
CA GLU A 35 7.96 6.45 -7.72
C GLU A 35 8.79 5.47 -6.89
N GLU A 36 8.42 5.19 -5.64
CA GLU A 36 9.16 4.27 -4.77
C GLU A 36 9.07 2.81 -5.28
N VAL A 37 7.92 2.43 -5.83
CA VAL A 37 7.73 1.13 -6.48
C VAL A 37 8.45 1.11 -7.84
N ALA A 38 8.36 2.21 -8.60
CA ALA A 38 9.03 2.34 -9.89
C ALA A 38 10.56 2.23 -9.75
N ASP A 39 11.15 2.83 -8.72
CA ASP A 39 12.59 2.76 -8.46
C ASP A 39 13.05 1.31 -8.19
N LEU A 40 12.29 0.53 -7.42
CA LEU A 40 12.59 -0.89 -7.24
C LEU A 40 12.47 -1.65 -8.56
N ILE A 41 11.42 -1.40 -9.35
CA ILE A 41 11.22 -2.05 -10.65
C ILE A 41 12.40 -1.75 -11.58
N VAL A 42 12.83 -0.49 -11.68
CA VAL A 42 13.97 -0.06 -12.50
C VAL A 42 15.25 -0.75 -12.04
N PHE A 43 15.48 -0.86 -10.72
CA PHE A 43 16.62 -1.60 -10.19
C PHE A 43 16.57 -3.09 -10.59
N LEU A 44 15.44 -3.75 -10.40
CA LEU A 44 15.25 -5.17 -10.71
C LEU A 44 15.35 -5.46 -12.22
N ALA A 45 14.95 -4.51 -13.06
CA ALA A 45 15.07 -4.61 -14.51
C ALA A 45 16.49 -4.33 -15.03
N SER A 46 17.39 -3.84 -14.18
CA SER A 46 18.77 -3.51 -14.56
C SER A 46 19.73 -4.70 -14.42
N ASP A 47 20.87 -4.64 -15.11
CA ASP A 47 21.94 -5.64 -15.01
C ASP A 47 22.48 -5.82 -13.57
N ARG A 48 22.28 -4.82 -12.70
CA ARG A 48 22.70 -4.86 -11.29
C ARG A 48 21.95 -5.91 -10.48
N ALA A 49 20.76 -6.31 -10.93
CA ALA A 49 19.93 -7.32 -10.29
C ALA A 49 20.07 -8.71 -10.93
N SER A 50 21.10 -8.94 -11.77
CA SER A 50 21.26 -10.16 -12.60
C SER A 50 21.23 -11.50 -11.86
N TYR A 51 21.44 -11.53 -10.54
CA TYR A 51 21.36 -12.75 -9.73
C TYR A 51 20.12 -12.82 -8.82
N ILE A 52 19.26 -11.80 -8.86
CA ILE A 52 18.03 -11.74 -8.08
C ILE A 52 16.93 -12.42 -8.90
N THR A 53 16.53 -13.62 -8.45
CA THR A 53 15.44 -14.38 -9.07
C THR A 53 14.76 -15.26 -8.02
N GLY A 54 13.53 -15.71 -8.32
CA GLY A 54 12.78 -16.63 -7.45
C GLY A 54 12.34 -16.05 -6.11
N THR A 55 12.29 -14.72 -5.98
CA THR A 55 11.97 -14.03 -4.72
C THR A 55 10.79 -13.09 -4.86
N ALA A 56 10.08 -12.86 -3.76
CA ALA A 56 9.08 -11.82 -3.61
C ALA A 56 9.65 -10.72 -2.71
N ILE A 57 9.53 -9.45 -3.14
CA ILE A 57 10.06 -8.30 -2.41
C ILE A 57 8.89 -7.42 -2.00
N ASN A 58 8.74 -7.20 -0.70
CA ASN A 58 7.69 -6.36 -0.16
C ASN A 58 8.07 -4.88 -0.30
N VAL A 59 7.14 -4.08 -0.82
CA VAL A 59 7.22 -2.61 -0.87
C VAL A 59 5.94 -2.04 -0.28
N ASP A 60 5.78 -2.17 1.04
CA ASP A 60 4.50 -1.94 1.71
C ASP A 60 4.62 -1.13 3.01
N GLY A 61 5.76 -0.46 3.22
CA GLY A 61 5.99 0.34 4.42
C GLY A 61 6.06 -0.48 5.71
N GLY A 62 6.33 -1.79 5.60
CA GLY A 62 6.52 -2.71 6.73
C GLY A 62 5.25 -3.45 7.16
N SER A 63 4.16 -3.35 6.39
CA SER A 63 2.89 -3.99 6.73
C SER A 63 2.97 -5.52 6.75
N SER A 64 3.75 -6.11 5.86
CA SER A 64 3.97 -7.56 5.84
C SER A 64 5.07 -7.94 6.82
N ALA A 65 4.82 -8.98 7.62
CA ALA A 65 5.87 -9.60 8.41
C ALA A 65 6.94 -10.19 7.47
N VAL A 66 8.19 -9.84 7.73
CA VAL A 66 9.37 -10.44 7.10
C VAL A 66 10.23 -11.01 8.23
N THR A 67 10.66 -12.27 8.08
CA THR A 67 11.44 -13.04 9.07
C THR A 67 12.87 -13.19 8.63
#